data_AF-A0A6V7TTG7-F1
#
_entry.id   AF-A0A6V7TTG7-F1
#
_cell.length_a   1.000
_cell.length_b   1.000
_cell.length_c   1.000
_cell.angle_alpha   90.00
_cell.angle_beta   90.00
_cell.angle_gamma   90.00
#
_symmetry.space_group_name_H-M   'P 1'
#
loop_
_entity.id
_entity.type
_entity.pdbx_description
1 polymer ?
#
loop_
_entity_poly.entity_id
_entity_poly.type
_entity_poly.pdbx_seq_one_letter_code
_entity_poly.pdbx_strand_id
1 'polypeptide(L)'
;MKLGFFLHTPFEFPENLSEKLAEILQENVSENSGGLPVELPEGVKANLEELTNEIIFGILSFDKVGFQTNKDRINFIELAKTRFYIQITPRYNDNIFNIFADGITPVNGSNLGVYPASIETRYFGNLVKKKSVQKAAEDFKNDTMKKSLEGGKLFFSVERFDYTKGILEKLEAYERYLKNHPDRIGKDVFYQLAPLNRQKIHTYSRYQNACREKVLKINQEYGEDYEREDGQIIKKGYVPVDIRTDGMKREELVLRYMAMDIGIVTPVKDGMNLVAKEMILSNPKAALILSEGAGTHHQFLENGLGGEYHLVITLFKQI
;
A
#
# COMPACT_ATOMS: atom_id res chain seq x y z
N MET A 1 -15.05 -13.25 -29.48
CA MET A 1 -14.93 -13.21 -28.00
C MET A 1 -14.25 -11.88 -27.68
N LYS A 2 -14.85 -10.97 -26.91
CA LYS A 2 -14.19 -9.70 -26.55
C LYS A 2 -13.18 -9.99 -25.45
N LEU A 3 -11.89 -9.88 -25.74
CA LEU A 3 -10.84 -10.17 -24.78
C LEU A 3 -10.54 -8.91 -23.96
N GLY A 4 -10.51 -9.03 -22.63
CA GLY A 4 -10.26 -7.92 -21.72
C GLY A 4 -9.00 -8.13 -20.89
N PHE A 5 -8.20 -7.09 -20.74
CA PHE A 5 -7.00 -7.08 -19.88
C PHE A 5 -7.18 -6.07 -18.74
N PHE A 6 -6.91 -6.46 -17.50
CA PHE A 6 -7.07 -5.59 -16.33
C PHE A 6 -5.75 -5.46 -15.56
N LEU A 7 -5.29 -4.22 -15.45
CA LEU A 7 -4.11 -3.84 -14.68
C LEU A 7 -4.53 -3.54 -13.24
N HIS A 8 -4.06 -4.39 -12.33
CA HIS A 8 -4.27 -4.22 -10.88
C HIS A 8 -3.08 -3.58 -10.16
N THR A 9 -1.92 -3.55 -10.81
CA THR A 9 -0.72 -2.87 -10.32
C THR A 9 -0.68 -1.44 -10.84
N PRO A 10 -0.13 -0.48 -10.07
CA PRO A 10 0.12 0.87 -10.56
C PRO A 10 0.88 0.83 -11.87
N PHE A 11 0.49 1.69 -12.81
CA PHE A 11 1.18 1.83 -14.08
C PHE A 11 1.99 3.12 -14.06
N GLU A 12 3.27 2.98 -13.76
CA GLU A 12 4.27 4.04 -13.92
C GLU A 12 5.48 3.43 -14.63
N PHE A 13 5.60 3.71 -15.92
CA PHE A 13 6.82 3.44 -16.65
C PHE A 13 7.65 4.72 -16.62
N PRO A 14 8.89 4.68 -16.12
CA PRO A 14 9.79 5.82 -16.24
C PRO A 14 10.02 6.11 -17.72
N GLU A 15 10.20 7.39 -18.08
CA GLU A 15 10.65 7.78 -19.42
C GLU A 15 11.95 7.04 -19.82
N ASN A 16 12.77 6.65 -18.83
CA ASN A 16 13.99 5.87 -18.98
C ASN A 16 13.87 4.42 -18.44
N LEU A 17 12.79 3.70 -18.77
CA LEU A 17 12.59 2.32 -18.29
C LEU A 17 13.81 1.42 -18.54
N SER A 18 14.44 1.54 -19.72
CA SER A 18 15.64 0.80 -20.09
C SER A 18 16.80 1.03 -19.11
N GLU A 19 16.99 2.28 -18.66
CA GLU A 19 18.00 2.62 -17.65
C GLU A 19 17.63 2.09 -16.28
N LYS A 20 16.36 2.22 -15.88
CA LYS A 20 15.91 1.77 -14.57
C LYS A 20 15.87 0.25 -14.42
N LEU A 21 15.49 -0.46 -15.49
CA LEU A 21 15.59 -1.92 -15.53
C LEU A 21 17.05 -2.37 -15.56
N ALA A 22 17.93 -1.63 -16.24
CA ALA A 22 19.37 -1.86 -16.17
C ALA A 22 19.91 -1.66 -14.74
N GLU A 23 19.55 -0.57 -14.05
CA GLU A 23 19.90 -0.33 -12.64
C GLU A 23 19.41 -1.49 -11.75
N ILE A 24 18.14 -1.88 -11.85
CA ILE A 24 17.57 -2.99 -11.07
C ILE A 24 18.29 -4.31 -11.36
N LEU A 25 18.58 -4.60 -12.63
CA LEU A 25 19.33 -5.81 -12.99
C LEU A 25 20.75 -5.75 -12.44
N GLN A 26 21.41 -4.60 -12.51
CA GLN A 26 22.76 -4.41 -12.00
C GLN A 26 22.82 -4.55 -10.47
N GLU A 27 21.86 -3.96 -9.74
CA GLU A 27 21.71 -4.15 -8.29
C GLU A 27 21.50 -5.64 -7.94
N ASN A 28 20.59 -6.34 -8.63
CA ASN A 28 20.33 -7.76 -8.36
C ASN A 28 21.54 -8.66 -8.70
N VAL A 29 22.27 -8.36 -9.77
CA VAL A 29 23.47 -9.11 -10.16
C VAL A 29 24.61 -8.84 -9.17
N SER A 30 24.81 -7.59 -8.75
CA SER A 30 25.78 -7.24 -7.72
C SER A 30 25.44 -7.84 -6.35
N GLU A 31 24.17 -7.92 -5.97
CA GLU A 31 23.77 -8.62 -4.74
C GLU A 31 24.09 -10.12 -4.80
N ASN A 32 23.81 -10.79 -5.93
CA ASN A 32 24.11 -12.21 -6.12
C ASN A 32 25.60 -12.51 -6.29
N SER A 33 26.41 -11.50 -6.65
CA SER A 33 27.88 -11.62 -6.78
C SER A 33 28.65 -11.24 -5.51
N GLY A 34 27.96 -10.97 -4.40
CA GLY A 34 28.59 -10.59 -3.13
C GLY A 34 29.12 -9.14 -3.11
N GLY A 35 28.48 -8.23 -3.86
CA GLY A 35 28.81 -6.81 -3.92
C GLY A 35 29.87 -6.44 -4.96
N LEU A 36 30.29 -7.38 -5.81
CA LEU A 36 31.20 -7.07 -6.90
C LEU A 36 30.45 -6.31 -8.01
N PRO A 37 31.02 -5.20 -8.54
CA PRO A 37 30.43 -4.51 -9.67
C PRO A 37 30.45 -5.44 -10.89
N VAL A 38 29.27 -5.71 -11.44
CA VAL A 38 29.11 -6.46 -12.69
C VAL A 38 28.58 -5.49 -13.74
N GLU A 39 29.31 -5.32 -14.83
CA GLU A 39 28.80 -4.58 -16.00
C GLU A 39 27.78 -5.45 -16.74
N LEU A 40 26.66 -4.84 -17.13
CA LEU A 40 25.68 -5.52 -17.97
C LEU A 40 26.28 -5.74 -19.37
N PRO A 41 26.07 -6.92 -19.99
CA PRO A 41 26.50 -7.16 -21.36
C PRO A 41 25.97 -6.10 -22.34
N GLU A 42 26.74 -5.79 -23.38
CA GLU A 42 26.27 -4.95 -24.48
C GLU A 42 24.96 -5.51 -25.06
N GLY A 43 23.99 -4.61 -25.30
CA GLY A 43 22.68 -4.98 -25.87
C GLY A 43 21.55 -5.23 -24.87
N VAL A 44 21.83 -5.37 -23.56
CA VAL A 44 20.76 -5.54 -22.53
C VAL A 44 19.75 -4.39 -22.56
N LYS A 45 20.22 -3.13 -22.69
CA LYS A 45 19.32 -1.97 -22.79
C LYS A 45 18.40 -2.03 -24.01
N ALA A 46 18.92 -2.43 -25.18
CA ALA A 46 18.13 -2.58 -26.39
C ALA A 46 17.06 -3.68 -26.23
N ASN A 47 17.43 -4.81 -25.63
CA ASN A 47 16.49 -5.91 -25.35
C ASN A 47 15.37 -5.49 -24.38
N LEU A 48 15.66 -4.60 -23.42
CA LEU A 48 14.66 -4.07 -22.49
C LEU A 48 13.68 -3.10 -23.17
N GLU A 49 14.15 -2.32 -24.16
CA GLU A 49 13.27 -1.47 -24.96
C GLU A 49 12.36 -2.29 -25.88
N GLU A 50 12.91 -3.31 -26.51
CA GLU A 50 12.13 -4.25 -27.33
C GLU A 50 11.05 -4.94 -26.48
N LEU A 51 11.40 -5.42 -25.28
CA LEU A 51 10.44 -5.99 -24.34
C LEU A 51 9.33 -4.99 -23.96
N THR A 52 9.66 -3.71 -23.80
CA THR A 52 8.68 -2.67 -23.49
C THR A 52 7.66 -2.52 -24.61
N ASN A 53 8.13 -2.51 -25.85
CA ASN A 53 7.28 -2.43 -27.04
C ASN A 53 6.36 -3.65 -27.13
N GLU A 54 6.88 -4.85 -26.89
CA GLU A 54 6.09 -6.09 -26.88
C GLU A 54 5.01 -6.10 -25.78
N ILE A 55 5.31 -5.55 -24.59
CA ILE A 55 4.32 -5.43 -23.51
C ILE A 55 3.21 -4.45 -23.90
N ILE A 56 3.55 -3.27 -24.42
CA ILE A 56 2.55 -2.27 -24.84
C ILE A 56 1.71 -2.82 -25.99
N PHE A 57 2.35 -3.46 -26.98
CA PHE A 57 1.70 -4.15 -28.09
C PHE A 57 0.70 -5.19 -27.56
N GLY A 58 1.16 -6.07 -26.66
CA GLY A 58 0.35 -7.09 -26.02
C GLY A 58 -0.87 -6.50 -25.33
N ILE A 59 -0.71 -5.41 -24.58
CA ILE A 59 -1.83 -4.74 -23.89
C ILE A 59 -2.80 -4.08 -24.88
N LEU A 60 -2.31 -3.38 -25.90
CA LEU A 60 -3.15 -2.71 -26.91
C LEU A 60 -3.87 -3.68 -27.84
N SER A 61 -3.42 -4.93 -27.94
CA SER A 61 -4.07 -5.98 -28.75
C SER A 61 -5.44 -6.42 -28.20
N PHE A 62 -5.78 -6.08 -26.96
CA PHE A 62 -7.09 -6.39 -26.36
C PHE A 62 -8.16 -5.37 -26.77
N ASP A 63 -9.41 -5.83 -26.94
CA ASP A 63 -10.57 -4.95 -27.21
C ASP A 63 -10.84 -3.97 -26.06
N LYS A 64 -10.50 -4.38 -24.84
CA LYS A 64 -10.71 -3.63 -23.61
C LYS A 64 -9.52 -3.75 -22.68
N VAL A 65 -9.07 -2.62 -22.15
CA VAL A 65 -8.03 -2.53 -21.13
C VAL A 65 -8.56 -1.73 -19.95
N GLY A 66 -8.42 -2.27 -18.74
CA GLY A 66 -8.89 -1.67 -17.50
C GLY A 66 -7.76 -1.26 -16.57
N PHE A 67 -7.85 -0.06 -16.01
CA PHE A 67 -6.90 0.48 -15.03
C PHE A 67 -7.59 0.75 -13.69
N GLN A 68 -6.83 0.83 -12.60
CA GLN A 68 -7.38 1.18 -11.28
C GLN A 68 -7.63 2.68 -11.13
N THR A 69 -6.80 3.53 -11.74
CA THR A 69 -6.90 4.99 -11.62
C THR A 69 -6.82 5.69 -12.98
N ASN A 70 -7.32 6.93 -13.05
CA ASN A 70 -7.13 7.79 -14.21
C ASN A 70 -5.66 8.05 -14.50
N LYS A 71 -4.85 8.23 -13.45
CA LYS A 71 -3.40 8.44 -13.54
C LYS A 71 -2.70 7.27 -14.25
N ASP A 72 -2.98 6.03 -13.84
CA ASP A 72 -2.38 4.84 -14.46
C ASP A 72 -2.71 4.73 -15.96
N ARG A 73 -3.97 5.00 -16.33
CA ARG A 73 -4.41 4.99 -17.72
C ARG A 73 -3.70 6.06 -18.55
N ILE A 74 -3.59 7.28 -18.02
CA ILE A 74 -2.91 8.39 -18.70
C ILE A 74 -1.43 8.05 -18.88
N ASN A 75 -0.77 7.57 -17.83
CA ASN A 75 0.64 7.15 -17.91
C ASN A 75 0.86 6.08 -18.99
N PHE A 76 -0.03 5.09 -19.09
CA PHE A 76 0.03 4.09 -20.16
C PHE A 76 -0.10 4.70 -21.55
N ILE A 77 -1.07 5.59 -21.74
CA ILE A 77 -1.31 6.26 -23.02
C ILE A 77 -0.10 7.11 -23.41
N GLU A 78 0.45 7.90 -22.48
CA GLU A 78 1.63 8.72 -22.76
C GLU A 78 2.84 7.87 -23.11
N LEU A 79 3.09 6.76 -22.39
CA LEU A 79 4.13 5.80 -22.78
C LEU A 79 3.90 5.24 -24.18
N ALA A 80 2.67 4.81 -24.50
CA ALA A 80 2.35 4.24 -25.80
C ALA A 80 2.59 5.24 -26.94
N LYS A 81 2.32 6.55 -26.74
CA LYS A 81 2.64 7.61 -27.72
C LYS A 81 4.13 7.74 -28.01
N THR A 82 5.00 7.46 -27.03
CA THR A 82 6.46 7.54 -27.25
C THR A 82 6.98 6.41 -28.13
N ARG A 83 6.22 5.31 -28.29
CA ARG A 83 6.65 4.08 -28.98
C ARG A 83 5.89 3.80 -30.26
N PHE A 84 4.63 4.20 -30.34
CA PHE A 84 3.75 3.91 -31.46
C PHE A 84 2.97 5.15 -31.90
N TYR A 85 2.66 5.21 -33.19
CA TYR A 85 1.71 6.19 -33.70
C TYR A 85 0.30 5.77 -33.28
N ILE A 86 -0.25 6.45 -32.29
CA ILE A 86 -1.58 6.16 -31.75
C ILE A 86 -2.56 7.31 -32.01
N GLN A 87 -3.77 6.97 -32.41
CA GLN A 87 -4.91 7.89 -32.46
C GLN A 87 -5.80 7.65 -31.25
N ILE A 88 -6.29 8.73 -30.64
CA ILE A 88 -7.10 8.67 -29.42
C ILE A 88 -8.44 9.33 -29.69
N THR A 89 -9.51 8.57 -29.49
CA THR A 89 -10.88 9.09 -29.53
C THR A 89 -11.50 8.99 -28.13
N PRO A 90 -11.66 10.11 -27.41
CA PRO A 90 -12.35 10.13 -26.12
C PRO A 90 -13.83 9.79 -26.27
N ARG A 91 -14.34 8.90 -25.41
CA ARG A 91 -15.77 8.70 -25.17
C ARG A 91 -16.12 9.27 -23.80
N TYR A 92 -16.37 10.57 -23.76
CA TYR A 92 -16.55 11.35 -22.53
C TYR A 92 -17.62 10.77 -21.60
N ASN A 93 -18.75 10.31 -22.14
CA ASN A 93 -19.86 9.79 -21.33
C ASN A 93 -19.52 8.50 -20.56
N ASP A 94 -18.53 7.74 -21.03
CA ASP A 94 -18.17 6.45 -20.42
C ASP A 94 -16.88 6.52 -19.59
N ASN A 95 -16.22 7.68 -19.55
CA ASN A 95 -14.81 7.81 -19.12
C ASN A 95 -13.91 6.74 -19.76
N ILE A 96 -14.01 6.56 -21.09
CA ILE A 96 -13.20 5.62 -21.87
C ILE A 96 -12.42 6.37 -22.95
N PHE A 97 -11.16 5.98 -23.18
CA PHE A 97 -10.41 6.36 -24.38
C PHE A 97 -10.38 5.19 -25.35
N ASN A 98 -10.83 5.39 -26.59
CA ASN A 98 -10.60 4.40 -27.65
C ASN A 98 -9.28 4.71 -28.35
N ILE A 99 -8.36 3.76 -28.33
CA ILE A 99 -7.02 3.88 -28.91
C ILE A 99 -6.98 3.08 -30.22
N PHE A 100 -6.49 3.71 -31.28
CA PHE A 100 -6.19 3.03 -32.54
C PHE A 100 -4.70 3.13 -32.82
N ALA A 101 -4.08 1.99 -33.10
CA ALA A 101 -2.70 1.89 -33.56
C ALA A 101 -2.64 0.82 -34.65
N ASP A 102 -2.27 1.21 -35.86
CA ASP A 102 -2.32 0.33 -37.03
C ASP A 102 -1.41 -0.90 -36.84
N GLY A 103 -1.92 -2.08 -37.20
CA GLY A 103 -1.23 -3.35 -36.97
C GLY A 103 -1.09 -3.80 -35.50
N ILE A 104 -1.59 -3.01 -34.53
CA ILE A 104 -1.44 -3.30 -33.09
C ILE A 104 -2.80 -3.51 -32.42
N THR A 105 -3.72 -2.57 -32.59
CA THR A 105 -5.05 -2.62 -31.96
C THR A 105 -6.02 -3.45 -32.81
N PRO A 106 -7.09 -4.01 -32.21
CA PRO A 106 -8.20 -4.60 -32.97
C PRO A 106 -8.81 -3.61 -33.98
N VAL A 107 -9.57 -4.13 -34.95
CA VAL A 107 -10.18 -3.34 -36.03
C VAL A 107 -11.02 -2.16 -35.52
N ASN A 108 -11.63 -2.29 -34.34
CA ASN A 108 -12.47 -1.25 -33.73
C ASN A 108 -11.73 -0.41 -32.66
N GLY A 109 -10.41 -0.56 -32.56
CA GLY A 109 -9.58 0.03 -31.53
C GLY A 109 -9.62 -0.72 -30.20
N SER A 110 -8.77 -0.29 -29.27
CA SER A 110 -8.70 -0.77 -27.90
C SER A 110 -9.34 0.23 -26.94
N ASN A 111 -10.28 -0.23 -26.12
CA ASN A 111 -11.03 0.61 -25.19
C ASN A 111 -10.37 0.64 -23.81
N LEU A 112 -9.73 1.76 -23.48
CA LEU A 112 -9.04 1.98 -22.20
C LEU A 112 -9.96 2.69 -21.20
N GLY A 113 -10.42 1.95 -20.19
CA GLY A 113 -11.30 2.45 -19.12
C GLY A 113 -10.66 2.37 -17.73
N VAL A 114 -11.28 3.06 -16.77
CA VAL A 114 -10.88 3.02 -15.36
C VAL A 114 -11.95 2.28 -14.56
N TYR A 115 -11.56 1.18 -13.93
CA TYR A 115 -12.43 0.28 -13.18
C TYR A 115 -11.82 0.00 -11.80
N PRO A 116 -11.98 0.92 -10.84
CA PRO A 116 -11.39 0.77 -9.51
C PRO A 116 -12.00 -0.43 -8.79
N ALA A 117 -11.15 -1.36 -8.35
CA ALA A 117 -11.59 -2.51 -7.56
C ALA A 117 -12.22 -2.04 -6.24
N SER A 118 -13.25 -2.76 -5.78
CA SER A 118 -13.96 -2.44 -4.54
C SER A 118 -14.18 -3.67 -3.68
N ILE A 119 -14.76 -3.47 -2.51
CA ILE A 119 -15.04 -4.51 -1.52
C ILE A 119 -16.52 -4.88 -1.48
N GLU A 120 -16.83 -6.07 -0.96
CA GLU A 120 -18.21 -6.51 -0.75
C GLU A 120 -18.83 -5.79 0.46
N THR A 121 -19.35 -4.59 0.24
CA THR A 121 -19.81 -3.69 1.32
C THR A 121 -20.88 -4.31 2.22
N ARG A 122 -21.79 -5.12 1.65
CA ARG A 122 -22.85 -5.81 2.40
C ARG A 122 -22.29 -6.82 3.40
N TYR A 123 -21.24 -7.55 3.03
CA TYR A 123 -20.60 -8.54 3.91
C TYR A 123 -20.00 -7.86 5.15
N PHE A 124 -19.19 -6.82 4.95
CA PHE A 124 -18.59 -6.04 6.05
C PHE A 124 -19.67 -5.36 6.90
N GLY A 125 -20.64 -4.71 6.26
CA GLY A 125 -21.76 -4.05 6.94
C GLY A 125 -22.60 -5.00 7.80
N ASN A 126 -22.71 -6.28 7.41
CA ASN A 126 -23.37 -7.30 8.21
C ASN A 126 -22.49 -7.77 9.39
N LEU A 127 -21.18 -7.96 9.17
CA LEU A 127 -20.26 -8.36 10.24
C LEU A 127 -20.20 -7.33 11.37
N VAL A 128 -20.05 -6.04 11.05
CA VAL A 128 -19.91 -4.98 12.07
C VAL A 128 -21.17 -4.78 12.93
N LYS A 129 -22.33 -5.27 12.46
CA LYS A 129 -23.59 -5.24 13.22
C LYS A 129 -23.76 -6.41 14.19
N LYS A 130 -22.95 -7.47 14.06
CA LYS A 130 -23.05 -8.63 14.96
C LYS A 130 -22.54 -8.25 16.35
N LYS A 131 -23.37 -8.46 17.38
CA LYS A 131 -23.00 -8.19 18.78
C LYS A 131 -21.77 -8.97 19.23
N SER A 132 -21.60 -10.21 18.77
CA SER A 132 -20.41 -11.02 19.07
C SER A 132 -19.13 -10.39 18.53
N VAL A 133 -19.16 -9.83 17.31
CA VAL A 133 -18.02 -9.17 16.67
C VAL A 133 -17.72 -7.84 17.36
N GLN A 134 -18.75 -7.06 17.70
CA GLN A 134 -18.59 -5.82 18.47
C GLN A 134 -17.93 -6.08 19.83
N LYS A 135 -18.39 -7.11 20.54
CA LYS A 135 -17.81 -7.48 21.84
C LYS A 135 -16.36 -7.93 21.69
N ALA A 136 -16.07 -8.78 20.70
CA ALA A 136 -14.71 -9.24 20.44
C ALA A 136 -13.76 -8.10 20.01
N ALA A 137 -14.25 -7.09 19.29
CA ALA A 137 -13.47 -5.90 18.96
C ALA A 137 -13.11 -5.08 20.21
N GLU A 138 -14.08 -4.88 21.10
CA GLU A 138 -13.85 -4.20 22.39
C GLU A 138 -12.87 -4.99 23.26
N ASP A 139 -13.03 -6.31 23.36
CA ASP A 139 -12.13 -7.17 24.13
C ASP A 139 -10.71 -7.16 23.55
N PHE A 140 -10.56 -7.20 22.22
CA PHE A 140 -9.26 -7.06 21.57
C PHE A 140 -8.60 -5.71 21.87
N LYS A 141 -9.36 -4.61 21.80
CA LYS A 141 -8.84 -3.28 22.14
C LYS A 141 -8.38 -3.21 23.59
N ASN A 142 -9.22 -3.70 24.51
CA ASN A 142 -8.92 -3.71 25.95
C ASN A 142 -7.70 -4.56 26.28
N ASP A 143 -7.54 -5.71 25.63
CA ASP A 143 -6.38 -6.57 25.82
C ASP A 143 -5.09 -5.92 25.29
N THR A 144 -5.14 -5.41 24.05
CA THR A 144 -4.01 -4.73 23.40
C THR A 144 -3.56 -3.49 24.19
N MET A 145 -4.51 -2.71 24.72
CA MET A 145 -4.25 -1.46 25.45
C MET A 145 -4.16 -1.65 26.96
N LYS A 146 -4.19 -2.89 27.47
CA LYS A 146 -4.24 -3.18 28.92
C LYS A 146 -3.08 -2.56 29.70
N LYS A 147 -1.90 -2.51 29.06
CA LYS A 147 -0.66 -1.97 29.60
C LYS A 147 -0.44 -0.50 29.26
N SER A 148 -1.33 0.11 28.49
CA SER A 148 -1.32 1.54 28.24
C SER A 148 -1.82 2.35 29.44
N LEU A 149 -1.32 3.57 29.55
CA LEU A 149 -1.87 4.64 30.36
C LEU A 149 -3.18 5.16 29.76
N GLU A 150 -3.94 5.91 30.57
CA GLU A 150 -5.25 6.45 30.15
C GLU A 150 -5.13 7.42 28.96
N GLY A 151 -6.15 7.44 28.10
CA GLY A 151 -6.20 8.29 26.91
C GLY A 151 -5.33 7.81 25.74
N GLY A 152 -4.79 6.59 25.83
CA GLY A 152 -4.08 5.92 24.74
C GLY A 152 -4.95 5.66 23.52
N LYS A 153 -4.30 5.61 22.36
CA LYS A 153 -4.90 5.33 21.06
C LYS A 153 -4.28 4.08 20.46
N LEU A 154 -5.12 3.27 19.84
CA LEU A 154 -4.71 2.09 19.08
C LEU A 154 -4.53 2.47 17.61
N PHE A 155 -3.28 2.56 17.18
CA PHE A 155 -2.91 2.62 15.78
C PHE A 155 -2.92 1.20 15.21
N PHE A 156 -3.58 0.99 14.07
CA PHE A 156 -3.72 -0.31 13.46
C PHE A 156 -3.36 -0.29 11.98
N SER A 157 -2.66 -1.33 11.54
CA SER A 157 -2.28 -1.52 10.15
C SER A 157 -2.27 -3.00 9.79
N VAL A 158 -2.69 -3.31 8.56
CA VAL A 158 -2.57 -4.66 7.99
C VAL A 158 -2.11 -4.60 6.55
N GLU A 159 -0.94 -5.15 6.28
CA GLU A 159 -0.38 -5.22 4.94
C GLU A 159 0.48 -6.46 4.82
N ARG A 160 0.64 -7.02 3.62
CA ARG A 160 1.58 -8.14 3.44
C ARG A 160 2.98 -7.65 3.76
N PHE A 161 3.83 -8.55 4.26
CA PHE A 161 5.21 -8.22 4.62
C PHE A 161 6.12 -8.04 3.39
N ASP A 162 5.85 -6.98 2.64
CA ASP A 162 6.37 -6.66 1.31
C ASP A 162 6.95 -5.23 1.31
N TYR A 163 8.11 -5.04 0.70
CA TYR A 163 8.79 -3.74 0.65
C TYR A 163 7.99 -2.65 -0.06
N THR A 164 7.06 -3.02 -0.95
CA THR A 164 6.16 -2.06 -1.62
C THR A 164 5.11 -1.47 -0.68
N LYS A 165 4.89 -2.09 0.49
CA LYS A 165 3.87 -1.68 1.46
C LYS A 165 4.36 -0.65 2.49
N GLY A 166 5.65 -0.34 2.51
CA GLY A 166 6.16 0.78 3.31
C GLY A 166 6.08 0.55 4.83
N ILE A 167 6.09 -0.70 5.29
CA ILE A 167 6.09 -1.06 6.72
C ILE A 167 7.29 -0.46 7.46
N LEU A 168 8.49 -0.46 6.87
CA LEU A 168 9.68 0.09 7.52
C LEU A 168 9.55 1.60 7.71
N GLU A 169 9.15 2.30 6.66
CA GLU A 169 8.91 3.74 6.63
C GLU A 169 7.82 4.14 7.64
N LYS A 170 6.80 3.30 7.80
CA LYS A 170 5.75 3.47 8.81
C LYS A 170 6.28 3.30 10.24
N LEU A 171 7.16 2.33 10.48
CA LEU A 171 7.82 2.17 11.78
C LEU A 171 8.74 3.36 12.10
N GLU A 172 9.47 3.87 11.10
CA GLU A 172 10.28 5.08 11.24
C GLU A 172 9.44 6.32 11.53
N ALA A 173 8.29 6.48 10.86
CA ALA A 173 7.36 7.55 11.15
C ALA A 173 6.77 7.44 12.57
N TYR A 174 6.47 6.22 13.02
CA TYR A 174 5.99 6.00 14.39
C TYR A 174 7.05 6.30 15.45
N GLU A 175 8.32 5.96 15.19
CA GLU A 175 9.45 6.36 16.05
C GLU A 175 9.55 7.89 16.15
N ARG A 176 9.44 8.61 15.01
CA ARG A 176 9.45 10.07 14.99
C ARG A 176 8.24 10.67 15.71
N TYR A 177 7.06 10.07 15.57
CA TYR A 177 5.87 10.44 16.34
C TYR A 177 6.12 10.36 17.85
N LEU A 178 6.68 9.25 18.35
CA LEU A 178 6.98 9.10 19.78
C LEU A 178 8.03 10.11 20.25
N LYS A 179 9.07 10.34 19.44
CA LYS A 179 10.11 11.33 19.72
C LYS A 179 9.56 12.76 19.80
N ASN A 180 8.65 13.12 18.91
CA ASN A 180 8.06 14.46 18.83
C ASN A 180 6.91 14.65 19.84
N HIS A 181 6.34 13.56 20.35
CA HIS A 181 5.25 13.58 21.33
C HIS A 181 5.57 12.66 22.53
N PRO A 182 6.55 13.04 23.38
CA PRO A 182 6.90 12.23 24.55
C PRO A 182 5.72 11.97 25.51
N ASP A 183 4.74 12.88 25.52
CA ASP A 183 3.52 12.74 26.31
C ASP A 183 2.63 11.55 25.90
N ARG A 184 2.88 10.95 24.73
CA ARG A 184 2.17 9.78 24.18
C ARG A 184 2.87 8.44 24.48
N ILE A 185 4.14 8.44 24.87
CA ILE A 185 4.91 7.21 25.17
C ILE A 185 4.37 6.52 26.42
N GLY A 186 3.97 5.26 26.36
CA GLY A 186 3.28 4.58 27.47
C GLY A 186 1.76 4.66 27.38
N LYS A 187 1.22 5.46 26.44
CA LYS A 187 -0.23 5.54 26.14
C LYS A 187 -0.55 4.83 24.83
N ASP A 188 0.11 5.21 23.75
CA ASP A 188 -0.27 4.78 22.40
C ASP A 188 0.41 3.48 21.98
N VAL A 189 -0.35 2.59 21.33
CA VAL A 189 0.16 1.32 20.82
C VAL A 189 -0.05 1.27 19.32
N PHE A 190 0.98 0.85 18.61
CA PHE A 190 0.91 0.53 17.20
C PHE A 190 0.88 -0.98 16.99
N TYR A 191 -0.26 -1.48 16.50
CA TYR A 191 -0.45 -2.88 16.14
C TYR A 191 -0.34 -3.07 14.63
N GLN A 192 0.69 -3.77 14.18
CA GLN A 192 0.95 -4.09 12.78
C GLN A 192 0.73 -5.58 12.51
N LEU A 193 -0.27 -5.93 11.71
CA LEU A 193 -0.44 -7.27 11.17
C LEU A 193 0.30 -7.36 9.82
N ALA A 194 1.32 -8.19 9.73
CA ALA A 194 2.19 -8.36 8.57
C ALA A 194 2.33 -9.83 8.15
N PRO A 195 1.29 -10.45 7.54
CA PRO A 195 1.35 -11.84 7.11
C PRO A 195 2.54 -12.10 6.18
N LEU A 196 3.29 -13.17 6.45
CA LEU A 196 4.47 -13.52 5.66
C LEU A 196 4.08 -13.87 4.23
N ASN A 197 4.91 -13.44 3.28
CA ASN A 197 4.80 -13.79 1.87
C ASN A 197 6.20 -14.02 1.28
N ARG A 198 6.26 -14.66 0.11
CA ARG A 198 7.46 -14.70 -0.77
C ARG A 198 8.78 -15.03 -0.04
N GLN A 199 8.73 -15.92 0.94
CA GLN A 199 9.83 -16.21 1.88
C GLN A 199 11.13 -16.72 1.22
N LYS A 200 11.05 -17.22 -0.02
CA LYS A 200 12.22 -17.72 -0.77
C LYS A 200 13.02 -16.61 -1.46
N ILE A 201 12.58 -15.35 -1.42
CA ILE A 201 13.23 -14.23 -2.10
C ILE A 201 14.06 -13.45 -1.08
N HIS A 202 15.37 -13.33 -1.31
CA HIS A 202 16.32 -12.71 -0.38
C HIS A 202 15.97 -11.26 -0.01
N THR A 203 15.54 -10.45 -0.98
CA THR A 203 15.16 -9.05 -0.75
C THR A 203 13.98 -8.91 0.22
N TYR A 204 13.02 -9.84 0.19
CA TYR A 204 11.92 -9.90 1.16
C TYR A 204 12.41 -10.23 2.56
N SER A 205 13.30 -11.21 2.69
CA SER A 205 13.88 -11.60 3.99
C SER A 205 14.67 -10.46 4.62
N ARG A 206 15.51 -9.75 3.84
CA ARG A 206 16.28 -8.59 4.32
C ARG A 206 15.37 -7.48 4.83
N TYR A 207 14.33 -7.15 4.07
CA TYR A 207 13.35 -6.13 4.47
C TYR A 207 12.58 -6.54 5.74
N GLN A 208 12.22 -7.83 5.86
CA GLN A 208 11.57 -8.38 7.05
C GLN A 208 12.46 -8.25 8.29
N ASN A 209 13.76 -8.55 8.17
CA ASN A 209 14.71 -8.40 9.26
C ASN A 209 14.87 -6.94 9.67
N ALA A 210 15.04 -6.02 8.72
CA ALA A 210 15.13 -4.59 9.01
C ALA A 210 13.91 -4.06 9.77
N CYS A 211 12.70 -4.50 9.39
CA CYS A 211 11.47 -4.16 10.12
C CYS A 211 11.47 -4.72 11.55
N ARG A 212 11.91 -5.97 11.75
CA ARG A 212 11.98 -6.58 13.09
C ARG A 212 13.00 -5.88 13.98
N GLU A 213 14.17 -5.57 13.46
CA GLU A 213 15.21 -4.79 14.15
C GLU A 213 14.68 -3.41 14.54
N LYS A 214 13.96 -2.74 13.63
CA LYS A 214 13.32 -1.46 13.91
C LYS A 214 12.30 -1.54 15.04
N VAL A 215 11.44 -2.57 15.04
CA VAL A 215 10.48 -2.81 16.13
C VAL A 215 11.18 -3.02 17.46
N LEU A 216 12.24 -3.84 17.49
CA LEU A 216 13.03 -4.07 18.71
C LEU A 216 13.63 -2.77 19.23
N LYS A 217 14.21 -1.96 18.35
CA LYS A 217 14.77 -0.65 18.70
C LYS A 217 13.71 0.27 19.32
N ILE A 218 12.56 0.43 18.67
CA ILE A 218 11.46 1.29 19.18
C ILE A 218 10.98 0.78 20.55
N ASN A 219 10.78 -0.54 20.69
CA ASN A 219 10.30 -1.12 21.93
C ASN A 219 11.33 -1.03 23.07
N GLN A 220 12.63 -1.05 22.78
CA GLN A 220 13.69 -0.82 23.78
C GLN A 220 13.77 0.65 24.19
N GLU A 221 13.67 1.57 23.23
CA GLU A 221 13.85 3.01 23.47
C GLU A 221 12.62 3.64 24.12
N TYR A 222 11.41 3.17 23.78
CA TYR A 222 10.14 3.78 24.17
C TYR A 222 9.20 2.79 24.90
N GLY A 223 9.75 1.71 25.46
CA GLY A 223 9.02 0.63 26.13
C GLY A 223 8.67 0.92 27.59
N GLU A 224 8.50 -0.15 28.38
CA GLU A 224 8.17 -0.06 29.80
C GLU A 224 9.19 0.69 30.66
N ASP A 225 10.46 0.71 30.24
CA ASP A 225 11.56 1.35 30.94
C ASP A 225 11.72 2.85 30.59
N TYR A 226 10.88 3.40 29.72
CA TYR A 226 10.96 4.81 29.36
C TYR A 226 10.53 5.71 30.52
N GLU A 227 11.42 6.61 30.93
CA GLU A 227 11.16 7.60 31.98
C GLU A 227 10.41 8.80 31.40
N ARG A 228 9.11 8.89 31.70
CA ARG A 228 8.28 10.03 31.27
C ARG A 228 8.62 11.29 32.06
N GLU A 229 8.71 12.42 31.35
CA GLU A 229 8.95 13.74 31.95
C GLU A 229 7.84 14.19 32.92
N ASP A 230 6.60 13.72 32.71
CA ASP A 230 5.46 14.03 33.58
C ASP A 230 5.40 13.15 34.85
N GLY A 231 6.39 12.29 35.08
CA GLY A 231 6.51 11.44 36.26
C GLY A 231 5.52 10.26 36.29
N GLN A 232 4.69 10.08 35.26
CA GLN A 232 3.80 8.90 35.19
C GLN A 232 4.60 7.64 34.92
N ILE A 233 4.37 6.61 35.74
CA ILE A 233 5.05 5.32 35.62
C ILE A 233 4.38 4.49 34.53
N ILE A 234 5.15 4.09 33.51
CA ILE A 234 4.68 3.16 32.48
C ILE A 234 4.46 1.78 33.09
N LYS A 235 3.35 1.11 32.73
CA LYS A 235 3.02 -0.19 33.29
C LYS A 235 3.95 -1.27 32.75
N LYS A 236 4.38 -2.17 33.64
CA LYS A 236 5.13 -3.37 33.26
C LYS A 236 4.39 -4.21 32.20
N GLY A 237 5.08 -4.51 31.11
CA GLY A 237 4.65 -5.21 29.91
C GLY A 237 4.21 -4.31 28.78
N TYR A 238 4.34 -2.98 28.91
CA TYR A 238 4.01 -2.05 27.82
C TYR A 238 5.01 -2.17 26.68
N VAL A 239 4.48 -2.30 25.47
CA VAL A 239 5.25 -2.25 24.22
C VAL A 239 4.59 -1.25 23.27
N PRO A 240 5.31 -0.25 22.75
CA PRO A 240 4.74 0.74 21.84
C PRO A 240 4.41 0.15 20.47
N VAL A 241 5.06 -0.94 20.06
CA VAL A 241 4.79 -1.62 18.78
C VAL A 241 4.60 -3.13 18.98
N ASP A 242 3.43 -3.64 18.56
CA ASP A 242 3.14 -5.08 18.45
C ASP A 242 3.06 -5.46 16.96
N ILE A 243 4.03 -6.23 16.48
CA ILE A 243 4.04 -6.78 15.12
C ILE A 243 3.70 -8.27 15.12
N ARG A 244 2.66 -8.65 14.37
CA ARG A 244 2.22 -10.04 14.22
C ARG A 244 2.34 -10.49 12.78
N THR A 245 2.82 -11.71 12.56
CA THR A 245 3.06 -12.24 11.20
C THR A 245 2.11 -13.36 10.79
N ASP A 246 1.19 -13.72 11.68
CA ASP A 246 0.22 -14.77 11.42
C ASP A 246 -0.86 -14.30 10.45
N GLY A 247 -1.28 -15.22 9.59
CA GLY A 247 -2.50 -15.02 8.80
C GLY A 247 -3.72 -14.98 9.71
N MET A 248 -4.77 -14.30 9.26
CA MET A 248 -5.97 -14.08 10.05
C MET A 248 -7.22 -14.34 9.23
N LYS A 249 -8.26 -14.88 9.87
CA LYS A 249 -9.56 -15.02 9.21
C LYS A 249 -10.19 -13.65 9.00
N ARG A 250 -11.05 -13.52 7.99
CA ARG A 250 -11.65 -12.23 7.64
C ARG A 250 -12.41 -11.60 8.82
N GLU A 251 -13.19 -12.37 9.57
CA GLU A 251 -13.96 -11.87 10.72
C GLU A 251 -13.06 -11.33 11.85
N GLU A 252 -11.93 -12.00 12.11
CA GLU A 252 -10.90 -11.54 13.05
C GLU A 252 -10.19 -10.27 12.59
N LEU A 253 -10.14 -10.03 11.27
CA LEU A 253 -9.58 -8.81 10.72
C LEU A 253 -10.58 -7.65 10.85
N VAL A 254 -11.86 -7.90 10.58
CA VAL A 254 -12.92 -6.89 10.72
C VAL A 254 -13.04 -6.41 12.16
N LEU A 255 -12.98 -7.29 13.16
CA LEU A 255 -13.04 -6.84 14.56
C LEU A 255 -11.84 -5.94 14.92
N ARG A 256 -10.67 -6.13 14.30
CA ARG A 256 -9.50 -5.26 14.53
C ARG A 256 -9.66 -3.91 13.85
N TYR A 257 -10.25 -3.87 12.65
CA TYR A 257 -10.68 -2.60 12.04
C TYR A 257 -11.67 -1.85 12.93
N MET A 258 -12.60 -2.57 13.58
CA MET A 258 -13.55 -1.97 14.52
C MET A 258 -12.90 -1.44 15.81
N ALA A 259 -11.80 -2.05 16.24
CA ALA A 259 -11.10 -1.69 17.48
C ALA A 259 -10.18 -0.46 17.33
N MET A 260 -9.68 -0.19 16.13
CA MET A 260 -8.69 0.86 15.90
C MET A 260 -9.23 2.26 16.20
N ASP A 261 -8.37 3.14 16.71
CA ASP A 261 -8.63 4.58 16.74
C ASP A 261 -8.11 5.25 15.46
N ILE A 262 -6.98 4.75 14.94
CA ILE A 262 -6.28 5.29 13.78
C ILE A 262 -5.86 4.12 12.88
N GLY A 263 -6.40 4.06 11.66
CA GLY A 263 -5.93 3.15 10.62
C GLY A 263 -4.75 3.77 9.86
N ILE A 264 -3.72 2.97 9.55
CA ILE A 264 -2.55 3.44 8.79
C ILE A 264 -2.32 2.57 7.55
N VAL A 265 -2.37 3.19 6.37
CA VAL A 265 -2.15 2.56 5.06
C VAL A 265 -1.11 3.36 4.28
N THR A 266 0.08 2.79 4.09
CA THR A 266 1.26 3.55 3.66
C THR A 266 2.01 2.94 2.49
N PRO A 267 1.35 2.31 1.52
CA PRO A 267 2.09 1.73 0.41
C PRO A 267 2.85 2.82 -0.32
N VAL A 268 4.06 2.48 -0.74
CA VAL A 268 4.87 3.34 -1.61
C VAL A 268 4.15 3.46 -2.95
N LYS A 269 3.67 2.34 -3.49
CA LYS A 269 2.82 2.26 -4.68
C LYS A 269 1.84 1.10 -4.57
N ASP A 270 0.56 1.35 -4.79
CA ASP A 270 -0.49 0.32 -4.77
C ASP A 270 -1.61 0.68 -5.74
N GLY A 271 -1.98 -0.25 -6.62
CA GLY A 271 -2.94 0.07 -7.69
C GLY A 271 -4.31 0.37 -7.12
N MET A 272 -4.69 -0.37 -6.07
CA MET A 272 -5.85 -0.09 -5.25
C MET A 272 -5.65 -0.70 -3.87
N ASN A 273 -5.85 0.08 -2.81
CA ASN A 273 -5.71 -0.43 -1.45
C ASN A 273 -7.10 -0.74 -0.86
N LEU A 274 -7.49 -2.00 -0.94
CA LEU A 274 -8.80 -2.44 -0.43
C LEU A 274 -8.87 -2.37 1.11
N VAL A 275 -7.74 -2.57 1.80
CA VAL A 275 -7.68 -2.49 3.27
C VAL A 275 -8.16 -1.12 3.77
N ALA A 276 -7.76 -0.02 3.12
CA ALA A 276 -8.25 1.33 3.47
C ALA A 276 -9.79 1.43 3.39
N LYS A 277 -10.41 0.81 2.38
CA LYS A 277 -11.87 0.78 2.23
C LYS A 277 -12.53 -0.09 3.29
N GLU A 278 -11.92 -1.23 3.60
CA GLU A 278 -12.38 -2.14 4.66
C GLU A 278 -12.32 -1.48 6.03
N MET A 279 -11.25 -0.75 6.32
CA MET A 279 -11.04 0.02 7.55
C MET A 279 -12.14 1.06 7.77
N ILE A 280 -12.35 1.99 6.82
CA ILE A 280 -13.35 3.05 6.96
C ILE A 280 -14.77 2.47 7.01
N LEU A 281 -15.07 1.46 6.20
CA LEU A 281 -16.40 0.83 6.23
C LEU A 281 -16.65 0.15 7.59
N SER A 282 -15.63 -0.49 8.15
CA SER A 282 -15.76 -1.21 9.41
C SER A 282 -15.79 -0.28 10.63
N ASN A 283 -15.08 0.84 10.58
CA ASN A 283 -15.07 1.85 11.63
C ASN A 283 -15.00 3.27 11.03
N PRO A 284 -16.15 3.86 10.67
CA PRO A 284 -16.19 5.20 10.09
C PRO A 284 -15.85 6.32 11.09
N LYS A 285 -15.68 6.00 12.38
CA LYS A 285 -15.30 6.95 13.42
C LYS A 285 -13.78 7.01 13.64
N ALA A 286 -13.03 6.01 13.15
CA ALA A 286 -11.58 6.02 13.22
C ALA A 286 -11.00 7.04 12.24
N ALA A 287 -9.85 7.61 12.58
CA ALA A 287 -9.05 8.35 11.60
C ALA A 287 -8.38 7.36 10.63
N LEU A 288 -8.10 7.80 9.40
CA LEU A 288 -7.32 7.03 8.44
C LEU A 288 -6.15 7.88 7.95
N ILE A 289 -4.94 7.38 8.12
CA ILE A 289 -3.74 7.89 7.47
C ILE A 289 -3.54 7.10 6.18
N LEU A 290 -3.59 7.76 5.04
CA LEU A 290 -3.56 7.13 3.72
C LEU A 290 -2.47 7.75 2.83
N SER A 291 -1.56 6.91 2.34
CA SER A 291 -0.54 7.31 1.37
C SER A 291 -1.16 7.72 0.04
N GLU A 292 -0.63 8.80 -0.55
CA GLU A 292 -0.93 9.23 -1.92
C GLU A 292 -0.52 8.18 -2.97
N GLY A 293 0.37 7.25 -2.61
CA GLY A 293 0.79 6.14 -3.46
C GLY A 293 -0.26 5.03 -3.61
N ALA A 294 -1.37 5.09 -2.88
CA ALA A 294 -2.47 4.14 -3.02
C ALA A 294 -3.52 4.64 -4.02
N GLY A 295 -3.96 3.83 -4.98
CA GLY A 295 -5.07 4.21 -5.88
C GLY A 295 -6.38 4.53 -5.16
N THR A 296 -6.56 4.03 -3.93
CA THR A 296 -7.69 4.40 -3.05
C THR A 296 -7.67 5.89 -2.70
N HIS A 297 -6.50 6.51 -2.56
CA HIS A 297 -6.37 7.95 -2.31
C HIS A 297 -6.98 8.76 -3.45
N HIS A 298 -6.61 8.44 -4.70
CA HIS A 298 -7.17 9.11 -5.87
C HIS A 298 -8.69 8.96 -5.94
N GLN A 299 -9.21 7.76 -5.67
CA GLN A 299 -10.66 7.55 -5.64
C GLN A 299 -11.33 8.36 -4.52
N PHE A 300 -10.76 8.42 -3.31
CA PHE A 300 -11.34 9.16 -2.20
C PHE A 300 -11.37 10.67 -2.47
N LEU A 301 -10.31 11.23 -3.06
CA LEU A 301 -10.28 12.63 -3.47
C LEU A 301 -11.32 12.95 -4.55
N GLU A 302 -11.40 12.14 -5.61
CA GLU A 302 -12.37 12.33 -6.70
C GLU A 302 -13.83 12.29 -6.19
N ASN A 303 -14.10 11.59 -5.09
CA ASN A 303 -15.44 11.46 -4.48
C ASN A 303 -15.65 12.38 -3.26
N GLY A 304 -14.78 13.36 -3.01
CA GLY A 304 -14.96 14.35 -1.95
C GLY A 304 -14.65 13.87 -0.52
N LEU A 305 -14.11 12.66 -0.35
CA LEU A 305 -13.81 12.07 0.96
C LEU A 305 -12.52 12.62 1.61
N GLY A 306 -11.81 13.53 0.93
CA GLY A 306 -10.55 14.14 1.43
C GLY A 306 -10.72 15.26 2.45
N GLY A 307 -11.91 15.85 2.58
CA GLY A 307 -12.17 17.03 3.43
C GLY A 307 -13.05 16.79 4.66
N GLU A 308 -13.91 15.77 4.65
CA GLU A 308 -14.92 15.56 5.71
C GLU A 308 -14.60 14.40 6.68
N TYR A 309 -13.76 13.47 6.27
CA TYR A 309 -13.24 12.43 7.17
C TYR A 309 -11.95 12.96 7.80
N HIS A 310 -11.62 12.54 9.02
CA HIS A 310 -10.28 12.76 9.61
C HIS A 310 -9.24 11.91 8.84
N LEU A 311 -9.12 12.18 7.54
CA LEU A 311 -8.19 11.62 6.60
C LEU A 311 -6.97 12.52 6.63
N VAL A 312 -5.97 12.13 7.43
CA VAL A 312 -4.68 12.82 7.42
C VAL A 312 -3.92 12.28 6.21
N ILE A 313 -4.02 13.01 5.10
CA ILE A 313 -3.25 12.79 3.89
C ILE A 313 -1.87 13.37 4.16
N THR A 314 -0.89 12.51 4.40
CA THR A 314 0.49 12.97 4.58
C THR A 314 1.45 12.16 3.74
N LEU A 315 2.32 12.87 3.02
CA LEU A 315 3.53 12.30 2.44
C LEU A 315 4.41 11.77 3.58
N PHE A 316 4.58 10.45 3.67
CA PHE A 316 5.42 9.78 4.68
C PHE A 316 6.91 10.21 4.66
N LYS A 317 7.31 11.06 3.70
CA LYS A 317 8.63 11.69 3.68
C LYS A 317 8.79 12.88 4.64
N GLN A 318 7.71 13.38 5.27
CA GLN A 318 7.75 14.64 6.05
C GLN A 318 7.13 14.63 7.46
N ILE A 319 6.74 13.48 8.02
CA ILE A 319 6.47 13.37 9.48
C ILE A 319 7.70 12.80 10.13
#